data_AF-A0A661BB91-F1
#
_entry.id   AF-A0A661BB91-F1
#
_cell.length_a   1.000
_cell.length_b   1.000
_cell.length_c   1.000
_cell.angle_alpha   90.00
_cell.angle_beta   90.00
_cell.angle_gamma   90.00
#
_symmetry.space_group_name_H-M   'P 1'
#
loop_
_entity.id
_entity.type
_entity.pdbx_description
1 polymer ?
#
loop_
_entity_poly.entity_id
_entity_poly.type
_entity_poly.pdbx_seq_one_letter_code
_entity_poly.pdbx_strand_id
1 'polypeptide(L)'
;MSLKPPKYVKTVRDLIYWYYAELIARAAGFKDNYGFVVSRWKKLKSGQMKWSSTIRDHQKEWEKGKVCVYCGSEKNLTLDHIIPVSRAGVDPRIKALLESTDNIVWACKKCNSSKRDKDVFEWYGKEGIDEVPKLVLSKFLKLVYKIHETQGTLDLEDPNMDGVLDIYDLGVVITDLLRRITKTKKRQNS
;
A
#
# COMPACT_ATOMS: atom_id res chain seq x y z
N MET A 1 3.06 -5.88 -9.62
CA MET A 1 4.51 -5.65 -9.53
C MET A 1 5.16 -6.90 -10.08
N SER A 2 6.13 -6.72 -10.96
CA SER A 2 6.55 -7.79 -11.89
C SER A 2 7.98 -8.25 -11.62
N LEU A 3 8.77 -7.44 -10.91
CA LEU A 3 10.16 -7.78 -10.60
C LEU A 3 10.29 -8.29 -9.18
N LYS A 4 10.93 -9.45 -9.03
CA LYS A 4 11.30 -9.99 -7.73
C LYS A 4 12.33 -9.06 -7.05
N PRO A 5 12.08 -8.62 -5.81
CA PRO A 5 13.07 -7.85 -5.06
C PRO A 5 14.40 -8.62 -4.91
N PRO A 6 15.55 -7.95 -5.06
CA PRO A 6 16.86 -8.55 -4.80
C PRO A 6 17.05 -8.90 -3.33
N LYS A 7 17.98 -9.82 -3.03
CA LYS A 7 18.32 -10.29 -1.67
C LYS A 7 18.75 -9.20 -0.68
N TYR A 8 19.10 -8.00 -1.17
CA TYR A 8 19.49 -6.86 -0.32
C TYR A 8 18.32 -5.92 -0.01
N VAL A 9 17.12 -6.19 -0.52
CA VAL A 9 15.86 -5.62 -0.03
C VAL A 9 15.44 -6.49 1.13
N LYS A 10 15.73 -6.02 2.35
CA LYS A 10 15.58 -6.86 3.57
C LYS A 10 14.60 -6.31 4.59
N THR A 11 14.24 -5.05 4.50
CA THR A 11 13.33 -4.41 5.46
C THR A 11 12.07 -3.90 4.81
N VAL A 12 11.04 -3.64 5.60
CA VAL A 12 9.82 -2.96 5.16
C VAL A 12 10.14 -1.67 4.39
N ARG A 13 11.05 -0.84 4.91
CA ARG A 13 11.52 0.39 4.26
C ARG A 13 12.08 0.12 2.87
N ASP A 14 12.98 -0.86 2.77
CA ASP A 14 13.61 -1.22 1.51
C ASP A 14 12.57 -1.71 0.50
N LEU A 15 11.59 -2.49 0.95
CA LEU A 15 10.53 -3.05 0.12
C LEU A 15 9.57 -1.98 -0.39
N ILE A 16 9.15 -1.05 0.47
CA ILE A 16 8.34 0.11 0.07
C ILE A 16 9.07 0.90 -1.03
N TYR A 17 10.37 1.18 -0.84
CA TYR A 17 11.16 1.88 -1.87
C TYR A 17 11.32 1.06 -3.14
N TRP A 18 11.40 -0.28 -3.05
CA TRP A 18 11.50 -1.15 -4.22
C TRP A 18 10.23 -1.05 -5.08
N TYR A 19 9.07 -1.21 -4.47
CA TYR A 19 7.80 -1.09 -5.18
C TYR A 19 7.52 0.33 -5.68
N TYR A 20 7.97 1.35 -4.95
CA TYR A 20 7.90 2.73 -5.44
C TYR A 20 8.83 2.96 -6.64
N ALA A 21 10.01 2.33 -6.66
CA ALA A 21 10.91 2.35 -7.82
C ALA A 21 10.29 1.66 -9.05
N GLU A 22 9.60 0.53 -8.89
CA GLU A 22 8.81 -0.10 -9.95
C GLU A 22 7.70 0.83 -10.46
N LEU A 23 7.02 1.55 -9.57
CA LEU A 23 6.01 2.54 -9.95
C LEU A 23 6.61 3.66 -10.80
N ILE A 24 7.79 4.18 -10.44
CA ILE A 24 8.51 5.19 -11.23
C ILE A 24 8.85 4.61 -12.62
N ALA A 25 9.37 3.39 -12.67
CA ALA A 25 9.72 2.72 -13.93
C ALA A 25 8.50 2.57 -14.84
N ARG A 26 7.36 2.12 -14.30
CA ARG A 26 6.07 2.04 -15.00
C ARG A 26 5.57 3.39 -15.49
N ALA A 27 5.81 4.48 -14.74
CA ALA A 27 5.41 5.82 -15.14
C ALA A 27 6.30 6.40 -16.24
N ALA A 28 7.58 6.01 -16.27
CA ALA A 28 8.58 6.49 -17.22
C ALA A 28 8.72 5.62 -18.49
N GLY A 29 7.88 4.59 -18.66
CA GLY A 29 7.95 3.68 -19.82
C GLY A 29 9.06 2.62 -19.73
N PHE A 30 9.69 2.46 -18.57
CA PHE A 30 10.73 1.47 -18.29
C PHE A 30 10.19 0.28 -17.49
N LYS A 31 8.94 -0.16 -17.74
CA LYS A 31 8.36 -1.34 -17.07
C LYS A 31 9.31 -2.54 -17.26
N ASP A 32 9.49 -3.33 -16.20
CA ASP A 32 10.32 -4.54 -16.19
C ASP A 32 11.84 -4.32 -16.39
N ASN A 33 12.30 -3.07 -16.51
CA ASN A 33 13.72 -2.75 -16.58
C ASN A 33 14.36 -2.81 -15.19
N TYR A 34 14.95 -3.96 -14.87
CA TYR A 34 15.55 -4.23 -13.56
C TYR A 34 16.64 -3.22 -13.18
N GLY A 35 17.55 -2.88 -14.09
CA GLY A 35 18.63 -1.92 -13.83
C GLY A 35 18.11 -0.52 -13.51
N PHE A 36 17.05 -0.08 -14.21
CA PHE A 36 16.38 1.18 -13.95
C PHE A 36 15.73 1.18 -12.56
N VAL A 37 15.00 0.12 -12.20
CA VAL A 37 14.35 -0.02 -10.88
C VAL A 37 15.38 0.00 -9.76
N VAL A 38 16.47 -0.78 -9.87
CA VAL A 38 17.57 -0.77 -8.89
C VAL A 38 18.17 0.63 -8.75
N SER A 39 18.38 1.34 -9.86
CA SER A 39 18.89 2.72 -9.84
C SER A 39 17.98 3.67 -9.07
N ARG A 40 16.65 3.61 -9.31
CA ARG A 40 15.68 4.45 -8.58
C ARG A 40 15.61 4.07 -7.10
N TRP A 41 15.58 2.78 -6.80
CA TRP A 41 15.57 2.27 -5.42
C TRP A 41 16.78 2.78 -4.62
N LYS A 42 18.01 2.68 -5.16
CA LYS A 42 19.22 3.21 -4.51
C LYS A 42 19.12 4.72 -4.25
N LYS A 43 18.56 5.48 -5.18
CA LYS A 43 18.38 6.94 -5.03
C LYS A 43 17.34 7.29 -3.97
N LEU A 44 16.25 6.51 -3.86
CA LEU A 44 15.25 6.66 -2.80
C LEU A 44 15.88 6.34 -1.43
N LYS A 45 16.56 5.20 -1.32
CA LYS A 45 17.20 4.74 -0.08
C LYS A 45 18.28 5.69 0.45
N SER A 46 19.09 6.25 -0.45
CA SER A 46 20.14 7.22 -0.09
C SER A 46 19.62 8.65 0.14
N GLY A 47 18.33 8.92 -0.11
CA GLY A 47 17.76 10.27 -0.03
C GLY A 47 18.15 11.21 -1.18
N GLN A 48 18.95 10.76 -2.15
CA GLN A 48 19.24 11.51 -3.39
C GLN A 48 17.97 11.81 -4.20
N MET A 49 16.92 11.02 -3.99
CA MET A 49 15.60 11.21 -4.57
C MET A 49 14.54 11.08 -3.47
N LYS A 50 13.57 11.98 -3.48
CA LYS A 50 12.33 11.83 -2.72
C LYS A 50 11.24 11.35 -3.68
N TRP A 51 10.32 10.53 -3.18
CA TRP A 51 9.09 10.23 -3.91
C TRP A 51 8.20 11.47 -4.07
N SER A 52 7.17 11.39 -4.92
CA SER A 52 6.23 12.47 -5.10
C SER A 52 5.50 12.84 -3.79
N SER A 53 5.09 14.09 -3.66
CA SER A 53 4.22 14.54 -2.56
C SER A 53 2.82 13.91 -2.69
N THR A 54 2.05 13.90 -1.61
CA THR A 54 0.63 13.50 -1.63
C THR A 54 -0.21 14.51 -2.43
N ILE A 55 0.16 15.79 -2.41
CA ILE A 55 -0.45 16.85 -3.24
C ILE A 55 -0.44 16.47 -4.72
N ARG A 56 0.68 15.92 -5.23
CA ARG A 56 0.76 15.49 -6.63
C ARG A 56 -0.19 14.32 -6.94
N ASP A 57 -0.45 13.45 -5.97
CA ASP A 57 -1.39 12.35 -6.14
C ASP A 57 -2.83 12.88 -6.14
N HIS A 58 -3.16 13.84 -5.28
CA HIS A 58 -4.46 14.54 -5.29
C HIS A 58 -4.68 15.31 -6.59
N GLN A 59 -3.66 15.99 -7.11
CA GLN A 59 -3.73 16.66 -8.42
C GLN A 59 -4.06 15.67 -9.54
N LYS A 60 -3.39 14.51 -9.59
CA LYS A 60 -3.69 13.47 -10.58
C LYS A 60 -5.11 12.91 -10.46
N GLU A 61 -5.62 12.82 -9.23
CA GLU A 61 -7.01 12.42 -8.98
C GLU A 61 -7.99 13.46 -9.53
N TRP A 62 -7.71 14.75 -9.32
CA TRP A 62 -8.51 15.85 -9.86
C TRP A 62 -8.46 15.92 -11.39
N GLU A 63 -7.28 15.76 -11.99
CA GLU A 63 -7.11 15.69 -13.45
C GLU A 63 -7.89 14.55 -14.08
N LYS A 64 -8.00 13.40 -13.38
CA LYS A 64 -8.80 12.26 -13.83
C LYS A 64 -10.30 12.51 -13.68
N GLY A 65 -10.69 13.45 -12.82
CA GLY A 65 -12.09 13.78 -12.53
C GLY A 65 -12.79 12.74 -11.64
N LYS A 66 -14.10 12.92 -11.49
CA LYS A 66 -14.94 12.10 -10.61
C LYS A 66 -15.26 10.75 -11.28
N VAL A 67 -14.31 9.82 -11.25
CA VAL A 67 -14.42 8.47 -11.83
C VAL A 67 -13.90 7.43 -10.84
N CYS A 68 -14.40 6.20 -10.95
CA CYS A 68 -13.92 5.09 -10.13
C CYS A 68 -12.44 4.84 -10.42
N VAL A 69 -11.59 4.92 -9.39
CA VAL A 69 -10.14 4.73 -9.55
C VAL A 69 -9.81 3.31 -10.02
N TYR A 70 -10.61 2.31 -9.62
CA TYR A 70 -10.39 0.89 -9.87
C TYR A 70 -10.83 0.42 -11.25
N CYS A 71 -11.99 0.89 -11.75
CA CYS A 71 -12.58 0.40 -13.00
C CYS A 71 -12.94 1.49 -14.03
N GLY A 72 -12.78 2.78 -13.69
CA GLY A 72 -13.09 3.90 -14.59
C GLY A 72 -14.57 4.27 -14.70
N SER A 73 -15.51 3.55 -14.06
CA SER A 73 -16.93 3.92 -14.07
C SER A 73 -17.19 5.32 -13.52
N GLU A 74 -18.02 6.10 -14.19
CA GLU A 74 -18.48 7.42 -13.73
C GLU A 74 -19.80 7.33 -12.94
N LYS A 75 -20.44 6.16 -12.94
CA LYS A 75 -21.76 5.92 -12.33
C LYS A 75 -21.65 5.41 -10.89
N ASN A 76 -22.63 5.78 -10.06
CA ASN A 76 -22.83 5.28 -8.70
C ASN A 76 -21.56 5.38 -7.84
N LEU A 77 -20.92 6.54 -7.87
CA LEU A 77 -19.68 6.79 -7.16
C LEU A 77 -19.91 7.03 -5.67
N THR A 78 -19.01 6.47 -4.88
CA THR A 78 -18.85 6.64 -3.45
C THR A 78 -17.38 6.89 -3.13
N LEU A 79 -17.08 7.13 -1.87
CA LEU A 79 -15.71 7.20 -1.36
C LEU A 79 -15.32 5.84 -0.79
N ASP A 80 -14.10 5.41 -1.09
CA ASP A 80 -13.50 4.18 -0.55
C ASP A 80 -12.19 4.50 0.17
N HIS A 81 -11.89 3.71 1.19
CA HIS A 81 -10.61 3.75 1.88
C HIS A 81 -9.68 2.71 1.25
N ILE A 82 -8.51 3.14 0.77
CA ILE A 82 -7.51 2.23 0.17
C ILE A 82 -7.14 1.15 1.20
N ILE A 83 -6.78 1.56 2.41
CA ILE A 83 -6.59 0.69 3.58
C ILE A 83 -7.82 0.84 4.49
N PRO A 84 -8.59 -0.22 4.74
CA PRO A 84 -9.80 -0.13 5.58
C PRO A 84 -9.51 0.38 6.99
N VAL A 85 -10.29 1.35 7.47
CA VAL A 85 -10.14 1.96 8.82
C VAL A 85 -10.25 0.92 9.94
N SER A 86 -11.00 -0.17 9.72
CA SER A 86 -11.11 -1.29 10.65
C SER A 86 -9.76 -1.95 11.01
N ARG A 87 -8.73 -1.74 10.19
CA ARG A 87 -7.35 -2.20 10.38
C ARG A 87 -6.52 -1.31 11.30
N ALA A 88 -7.00 -0.14 11.72
CA ALA A 88 -6.24 0.73 12.62
C ALA A 88 -5.92 0.08 13.98
N GLY A 89 -6.62 -1.00 14.34
CA GLY A 89 -6.49 -1.62 15.64
C GLY A 89 -7.03 -0.69 16.73
N VAL A 90 -6.22 -0.43 17.75
CA VAL A 90 -6.55 0.47 18.88
C VAL A 90 -5.65 1.71 18.93
N ASP A 91 -4.71 1.86 17.99
CA ASP A 91 -3.78 2.99 18.00
C ASP A 91 -4.43 4.22 17.37
N PRO A 92 -4.68 5.31 18.13
CA PRO A 92 -5.35 6.50 17.63
C PRO A 92 -4.55 7.22 16.54
N ARG A 93 -3.22 7.09 16.53
CA ARG A 93 -2.34 7.69 15.51
C ARG A 93 -2.55 7.00 14.16
N ILE A 94 -2.67 5.67 14.19
CA ILE A 94 -2.97 4.89 12.98
C ILE A 94 -4.39 5.15 12.50
N LYS A 95 -5.35 5.26 13.42
CA LYS A 95 -6.72 5.64 13.07
C LYS A 95 -6.76 6.98 12.35
N ALA A 96 -6.06 7.99 12.86
CA ALA A 96 -5.97 9.31 12.22
C ALA A 96 -5.33 9.24 10.81
N LEU A 97 -4.31 8.40 10.60
CA LEU A 97 -3.73 8.17 9.28
C LEU A 97 -4.72 7.51 8.32
N LEU A 98 -5.47 6.50 8.78
CA LEU A 98 -6.44 5.78 7.96
C LEU A 98 -7.72 6.59 7.67
N GLU A 99 -8.10 7.53 8.54
CA GLU A 99 -9.23 8.45 8.32
C GLU A 99 -8.83 9.68 7.48
N SER A 100 -7.54 9.83 7.15
CA SER A 100 -7.05 10.97 6.36
C SER A 100 -7.49 10.92 4.90
N THR A 101 -7.59 12.08 4.25
CA THR A 101 -7.91 12.21 2.83
C THR A 101 -6.89 11.53 1.91
N ASP A 102 -5.65 11.34 2.38
CA ASP A 102 -4.62 10.58 1.66
C ASP A 102 -5.03 9.10 1.45
N ASN A 103 -5.92 8.56 2.30
CA ASN A 103 -6.44 7.19 2.21
C ASN A 103 -7.77 7.09 1.44
N ILE A 104 -8.31 8.21 0.96
CA ILE A 104 -9.60 8.24 0.26
C ILE A 104 -9.41 8.32 -1.26
N VAL A 105 -10.26 7.58 -1.98
CA VAL A 105 -10.38 7.61 -3.45
C VAL A 105 -11.84 7.50 -3.89
N TRP A 106 -12.15 8.00 -5.09
CA TRP A 106 -13.42 7.69 -5.75
C TRP A 106 -13.49 6.22 -6.17
N ALA A 107 -14.60 5.55 -5.82
CA ALA A 107 -14.88 4.19 -6.25
C ALA A 107 -16.37 4.04 -6.58
N CYS A 108 -16.74 3.22 -7.57
CA CYS A 108 -18.14 2.89 -7.76
C CYS A 108 -18.62 1.92 -6.67
N LYS A 109 -19.92 1.94 -6.35
CA LYS A 109 -20.52 1.02 -5.37
C LYS A 109 -20.12 -0.45 -5.60
N LYS A 110 -20.10 -0.91 -6.85
CA LYS A 110 -19.70 -2.29 -7.21
C LYS A 110 -18.29 -2.62 -6.74
N CYS A 111 -17.30 -1.78 -7.05
CA CYS A 111 -15.91 -1.99 -6.65
C CYS A 111 -15.75 -1.89 -5.13
N ASN A 112 -16.31 -0.84 -4.52
CA ASN A 112 -16.22 -0.62 -3.08
C ASN A 112 -16.83 -1.81 -2.29
N SER A 113 -18.04 -2.25 -2.66
CA SER A 113 -18.69 -3.41 -2.03
C SER A 113 -18.01 -4.75 -2.32
N SER A 114 -17.26 -4.87 -3.41
CA SER A 114 -16.46 -6.06 -3.70
C SER A 114 -15.17 -6.09 -2.88
N LYS A 115 -14.52 -4.94 -2.69
CA LYS A 115 -13.31 -4.79 -1.87
C LYS A 115 -13.57 -5.04 -0.39
N ARG A 116 -14.66 -4.48 0.16
CA ARG A 116 -15.05 -4.61 1.58
C ARG A 116 -13.93 -4.19 2.55
N ASP A 117 -13.53 -5.08 3.46
CA ASP A 117 -12.53 -4.92 4.50
C ASP A 117 -11.14 -5.45 4.08
N LYS A 118 -10.97 -5.75 2.80
CA LYS A 118 -9.68 -6.07 2.20
C LYS A 118 -8.90 -4.80 1.89
N ASP A 119 -7.59 -4.87 2.02
CA ASP A 119 -6.72 -3.93 1.32
C ASP A 119 -6.71 -4.23 -0.18
N VAL A 120 -6.05 -3.36 -0.94
CA VAL A 120 -6.04 -3.45 -2.41
C VAL A 120 -5.28 -4.68 -2.94
N PHE A 121 -4.27 -5.20 -2.24
CA PHE A 121 -3.50 -6.37 -2.69
C PHE A 121 -4.22 -7.67 -2.39
N GLU A 122 -4.87 -7.75 -1.24
CA GLU A 122 -5.76 -8.86 -0.91
C GLU A 122 -6.99 -8.91 -1.83
N TRP A 123 -7.49 -7.75 -2.26
CA TRP A 123 -8.67 -7.68 -3.13
C TRP A 123 -8.35 -8.06 -4.57
N TYR A 124 -7.27 -7.53 -5.16
CA TYR A 124 -6.83 -7.89 -6.51
C TYR A 124 -6.18 -9.28 -6.58
N GLY A 125 -5.63 -9.76 -5.46
CA GLY A 125 -4.94 -11.05 -5.37
C GLY A 125 -3.57 -11.04 -6.05
N LYS A 126 -2.86 -12.18 -5.95
CA LYS A 126 -1.50 -12.35 -6.50
C LYS A 126 -1.46 -12.16 -8.01
N GLU A 127 -2.48 -12.61 -8.72
CA GLU A 127 -2.57 -12.55 -10.17
C GLU A 127 -2.93 -11.14 -10.68
N GLY A 128 -3.79 -10.41 -9.97
CA GLY A 128 -4.25 -9.07 -10.35
C GLY A 128 -3.34 -7.92 -9.88
N ILE A 129 -2.22 -8.20 -9.23
CA ILE A 129 -1.35 -7.18 -8.64
C ILE A 129 -0.78 -6.17 -9.66
N ASP A 130 -0.70 -6.58 -10.92
CA ASP A 130 -0.25 -5.73 -12.02
C ASP A 130 -1.32 -4.75 -12.49
N GLU A 131 -2.59 -5.03 -12.20
CA GLU A 131 -3.77 -4.25 -12.57
C GLU A 131 -4.10 -3.16 -11.54
N VAL A 132 -3.47 -3.22 -10.35
CA VAL A 132 -3.65 -2.20 -9.31
C VAL A 132 -3.30 -0.82 -9.90
N PRO A 133 -4.23 0.17 -9.87
CA PRO A 133 -4.00 1.47 -10.46
C PRO A 133 -2.77 2.17 -9.87
N LYS A 134 -1.93 2.77 -10.72
CA LYS A 134 -0.69 3.48 -10.31
C LYS A 134 -0.93 4.49 -9.19
N LEU A 135 -2.05 5.22 -9.24
CA LEU A 135 -2.43 6.20 -8.21
C LEU A 135 -2.71 5.53 -6.85
N VAL A 136 -3.45 4.43 -6.86
CA VAL A 136 -3.77 3.65 -5.66
C VAL A 136 -2.50 3.07 -5.03
N LEU A 137 -1.61 2.50 -5.86
CA LEU A 137 -0.32 1.98 -5.41
C LEU A 137 0.56 3.09 -4.80
N SER A 138 0.63 4.26 -5.42
CA SER A 138 1.36 5.43 -4.88
C SER A 138 0.85 5.83 -3.49
N LYS A 139 -0.47 6.00 -3.36
CA LYS A 139 -1.10 6.40 -2.10
C LYS A 139 -0.92 5.33 -1.02
N PHE A 140 -1.12 4.05 -1.37
CA PHE A 140 -0.91 2.92 -0.46
C PHE A 140 0.51 2.90 0.11
N LEU A 141 1.55 2.92 -0.75
CA LEU A 141 2.94 2.82 -0.30
C LEU A 141 3.33 3.96 0.65
N LYS A 142 2.83 5.18 0.40
CA LYS A 142 3.05 6.33 1.28
C LYS A 142 2.32 6.20 2.62
N LEU A 143 1.09 5.68 2.62
CA LEU A 143 0.32 5.45 3.84
C LEU A 143 0.99 4.38 4.70
N VAL A 144 1.35 3.24 4.09
CA VAL A 144 2.06 2.15 4.77
C VAL A 144 3.37 2.66 5.36
N TYR A 145 4.16 3.43 4.61
CA TYR A 145 5.38 4.01 5.17
C TYR A 145 5.09 4.83 6.43
N LYS A 146 4.10 5.73 6.40
CA LYS A 146 3.71 6.52 7.58
C LYS A 146 3.25 5.64 8.74
N ILE A 147 2.52 4.56 8.48
CA ILE A 147 2.06 3.59 9.49
C ILE A 147 3.26 2.92 10.16
N HIS A 148 4.16 2.32 9.37
CA HIS A 148 5.35 1.65 9.91
C HIS A 148 6.31 2.63 10.57
N GLU A 149 6.43 3.85 10.07
CA GLU A 149 7.20 4.92 10.72
C GLU A 149 6.62 5.23 12.12
N THR A 150 5.30 5.40 12.20
CA THR A 150 4.58 5.69 13.44
C THR A 150 4.69 4.53 14.46
N GLN A 151 4.79 3.30 13.98
CA GLN A 151 4.93 2.10 14.79
C GLN A 151 6.39 1.72 15.06
N GLY A 152 7.37 2.40 14.47
CA GLY A 152 8.79 2.10 14.63
C GLY A 152 9.23 0.81 13.94
N THR A 153 8.55 0.38 12.87
CA THR A 153 8.67 -0.96 12.28
C THR A 153 9.12 -0.96 10.83
N LEU A 154 9.65 0.17 10.36
CA LEU A 154 10.23 0.31 9.02
C LEU A 154 11.43 -0.60 8.78
N ASP A 155 12.16 -0.97 9.83
CA ASP A 155 13.39 -1.74 9.71
C ASP A 155 13.20 -3.22 10.08
N LEU A 156 11.94 -3.68 10.22
CA LEU A 156 11.61 -5.11 10.36
C LEU A 156 11.83 -5.86 9.06
N GLU A 157 12.29 -7.11 9.17
CA GLU A 157 12.52 -7.99 8.01
C GLU A 157 11.32 -8.87 7.66
N ASP A 158 10.50 -9.26 8.65
CA ASP A 158 9.32 -10.13 8.46
C ASP A 158 8.22 -9.71 9.45
N PRO A 159 7.43 -8.67 9.13
CA PRO A 159 6.39 -8.16 10.03
C PRO A 159 5.23 -9.13 10.27
N ASN A 160 4.91 -9.98 9.28
CA ASN A 160 3.77 -10.87 9.34
C ASN A 160 4.12 -12.28 9.90
N MET A 161 5.42 -12.59 10.00
CA MET A 161 6.01 -13.83 10.50
C MET A 161 5.75 -15.07 9.64
N ASP A 162 5.54 -14.91 8.33
CA ASP A 162 5.34 -16.01 7.38
C ASP A 162 6.65 -16.50 6.73
N GLY A 163 7.78 -15.84 7.03
CA GLY A 163 9.11 -16.16 6.51
C GLY A 163 9.41 -15.57 5.13
N VAL A 164 8.54 -14.73 4.57
CA VAL A 164 8.67 -14.13 3.23
C VAL A 164 8.36 -12.64 3.26
N LEU A 165 9.37 -11.80 3.07
CA LEU A 165 9.18 -10.36 2.88
C LEU A 165 8.62 -10.03 1.48
N ASP A 166 7.33 -9.72 1.40
CA ASP A 166 6.62 -9.33 0.18
C ASP A 166 5.55 -8.23 0.39
N ILE A 167 4.76 -7.96 -0.65
CA ILE A 167 3.75 -6.89 -0.62
C ILE A 167 2.68 -7.09 0.47
N TYR A 168 2.42 -8.32 0.89
CA TYR A 168 1.41 -8.64 1.88
C TYR A 168 1.87 -8.26 3.29
N ASP A 169 3.19 -8.17 3.53
CA ASP A 169 3.74 -7.59 4.76
C ASP A 169 3.43 -6.11 4.93
N LEU A 170 3.34 -5.38 3.81
CA LEU A 170 3.08 -3.95 3.82
C LEU A 170 1.65 -3.63 4.27
N GLY A 171 0.70 -4.56 4.09
CA GLY A 171 -0.68 -4.40 4.55
C GLY A 171 -0.85 -4.62 6.06
N VAL A 172 0.20 -5.10 6.74
CA VAL A 172 0.15 -5.46 8.16
C VAL A 172 0.24 -4.22 9.04
N VAL A 173 -0.90 -3.84 9.61
CA VAL A 173 -0.91 -2.95 10.79
C VAL A 173 -0.61 -3.81 12.01
N ILE A 174 0.58 -3.66 12.60
CA ILE A 174 1.06 -4.56 13.66
C ILE A 174 0.11 -4.59 14.87
N THR A 175 -0.46 -3.46 15.24
CA THR A 175 -1.46 -3.40 16.33
C THR A 175 -2.71 -4.21 16.03
N ASP A 176 -3.14 -4.31 14.77
CA ASP A 176 -4.24 -5.20 14.36
C ASP A 176 -3.81 -6.67 14.33
N LEU A 177 -2.59 -6.97 13.86
CA LEU A 177 -2.04 -8.33 13.88
C LEU A 177 -2.00 -8.89 15.31
N LEU A 178 -1.40 -8.14 16.25
CA LEU A 178 -1.35 -8.50 17.66
C LEU A 178 -2.76 -8.71 18.23
N ARG A 179 -3.70 -7.79 17.92
CA ARG A 179 -5.12 -7.91 18.34
C ARG A 179 -5.76 -9.21 17.81
N ARG A 180 -5.53 -9.57 16.55
CA ARG A 180 -6.05 -10.82 15.95
C ARG A 180 -5.43 -12.04 16.63
N ILE A 181 -4.12 -12.06 16.84
CA ILE A 181 -3.41 -13.15 17.55
C ILE A 181 -3.98 -13.34 18.97
N THR A 182 -4.16 -12.25 19.73
CA THR A 182 -4.75 -12.33 21.08
C THR A 182 -6.17 -12.88 21.05
N LYS A 183 -7.00 -12.49 20.08
CA LYS A 183 -8.36 -13.03 19.91
C LYS A 183 -8.36 -14.53 19.58
N THR A 184 -7.47 -14.97 18.70
CA THR A 184 -7.35 -16.39 18.31
C THR A 184 -6.92 -17.25 19.50
N LYS A 185 -5.91 -16.82 20.27
CA LYS A 185 -5.48 -17.51 21.50
C LYS A 185 -6.61 -17.64 22.52
N LYS A 186 -7.43 -16.59 22.70
CA LYS A 186 -8.60 -16.64 23.60
C LYS A 186 -9.66 -17.66 23.17
N ARG A 187 -9.88 -17.85 21.86
CA ARG A 187 -10.84 -18.83 21.33
C ARG A 187 -10.37 -20.29 21.41
N GLN A 188 -9.05 -20.52 21.44
CA GLN A 188 -8.49 -21.87 21.57
C GLN A 188 -8.40 -22.34 23.04
N ASN A 189 -8.44 -21.41 23.99
CA ASN A 189 -8.39 -21.67 25.43
C ASN A 189 -9.78 -21.62 26.11
N SER A 190 -10.85 -21.58 25.32
CA SER A 190 -12.26 -21.51 25.74
C SER A 190 -13.02 -22.68 25.13
#